data_AF-A0A8J6JQV0-F1
#
_entry.id   AF-A0A8J6JQV0-F1
#
_cell.length_a   1.000
_cell.length_b   1.000
_cell.length_c   1.000
_cell.angle_alpha   90.00
_cell.angle_beta   90.00
_cell.angle_gamma   90.00
#
_symmetry.space_group_name_H-M   'P 1'
#
loop_
_entity.id
_entity.type
_entity.pdbx_description
1 polymer ?
#
loop_
_entity_poly.entity_id
_entity_poly.type
_entity_poly.pdbx_seq_one_letter_code
_entity_poly.pdbx_strand_id
1 'polypeptide(L)'
;MRFHDGSPFDADTAISSILTAPAPPGWSIYESQFSNPRGMDRGYCDSPAADGRLRVVRNSFGTEPMNNAMGRLHDILIEEASLLAVVHDLNPRALSARCRGFVQARSWFEDYTQIAVG
;
A
#
# COMPACT_ATOMS: atom_id res chain seq x y z
N MET A 1 -5.87 -20.72 -2.28
CA MET A 1 -5.12 -19.92 -3.27
C MET A 1 -3.65 -20.30 -3.12
N ARG A 2 -2.93 -20.64 -4.19
CA ARG A 2 -1.48 -20.90 -4.18
C ARG A 2 -0.84 -19.85 -5.07
N PHE A 3 0.31 -19.32 -4.67
CA PHE A 3 1.07 -18.40 -5.52
C PHE A 3 1.68 -19.17 -6.70
N HIS A 4 2.20 -18.43 -7.69
CA HIS A 4 2.73 -18.98 -8.94
C HIS A 4 3.94 -19.92 -8.74
N ASP A 5 4.58 -19.86 -7.58
CA ASP A 5 5.67 -20.75 -7.13
C ASP A 5 5.17 -22.01 -6.38
N GLY A 6 3.86 -22.18 -6.24
CA GLY A 6 3.23 -23.29 -5.54
C GLY A 6 3.22 -23.17 -4.02
N SER A 7 3.71 -22.06 -3.45
CA SER A 7 3.68 -21.81 -2.01
C SER A 7 2.24 -21.59 -1.50
N PRO A 8 1.94 -22.02 -0.26
CA PRO A 8 0.63 -21.80 0.33
C PRO A 8 0.39 -20.31 0.60
N PHE A 9 -0.83 -19.85 0.38
CA PHE A 9 -1.28 -18.54 0.84
C PHE A 9 -1.23 -18.47 2.37
N ASP A 10 -0.35 -17.63 2.90
CA ASP A 10 -0.26 -17.31 4.31
C ASP A 10 -0.87 -15.92 4.58
N ALA A 11 -1.95 -15.89 5.36
CA ALA A 11 -2.68 -14.67 5.69
C ALA A 11 -1.83 -13.68 6.52
N ASP A 12 -0.87 -14.17 7.30
CA ASP A 12 0.03 -13.31 8.08
C ASP A 12 1.01 -12.56 7.16
N THR A 13 1.34 -13.15 6.01
CA THR A 13 2.18 -12.54 4.98
C THR A 13 1.45 -11.42 4.20
N ALA A 14 0.11 -11.51 4.06
CA ALA A 14 -0.68 -10.50 3.35
C ALA A 14 -0.93 -9.21 4.15
N ILE A 15 -0.92 -9.29 5.49
CA ILE A 15 -1.28 -8.18 6.40
C ILE A 15 -0.05 -7.33 6.80
N SER A 16 1.16 -7.89 6.73
CA SER A 16 2.38 -7.26 7.27
C SER A 16 3.03 -6.18 6.37
N SER A 17 2.50 -5.92 5.18
CA SER A 17 3.13 -5.04 4.17
C SER A 17 3.06 -3.54 4.48
N ILE A 18 2.34 -3.10 5.53
CA ILE A 18 2.10 -1.68 5.81
C ILE A 18 3.08 -1.06 6.83
N LEU A 19 3.77 -1.84 7.67
CA LEU A 19 4.34 -1.29 8.91
C LEU A 19 5.87 -1.01 8.90
N THR A 20 6.68 -1.63 8.05
CA THR A 20 8.15 -1.50 8.18
C THR A 20 8.90 -1.62 6.84
N ALA A 21 9.07 -0.52 6.09
CA ALA A 21 10.07 -0.45 5.01
C ALA A 21 10.57 0.99 4.74
N PRO A 22 11.86 1.19 4.41
CA PRO A 22 12.46 2.50 4.15
C PRO A 22 12.22 3.07 2.74
N ALA A 23 11.36 2.43 1.93
CA ALA A 23 10.82 2.98 0.69
C ALA A 23 9.32 3.24 0.88
N PRO A 24 8.70 4.24 0.22
CA PRO A 24 7.28 4.50 0.43
C PRO A 24 6.52 3.20 0.11
N PRO A 25 5.81 2.59 1.07
CA PRO A 25 5.21 1.26 0.95
C PRO A 25 3.90 1.35 0.16
N GLY A 26 3.95 2.03 -0.98
CA GLY A 26 2.84 2.19 -1.90
C GLY A 26 2.92 1.13 -2.99
N TRP A 27 2.51 1.52 -4.18
CA TRP A 27 2.38 0.64 -5.34
C TRP A 27 3.71 0.16 -5.93
N SER A 28 4.85 0.66 -5.43
CA SER A 28 6.18 0.19 -5.83
C SER A 28 6.40 -1.29 -5.52
N ILE A 29 5.64 -1.89 -4.61
CA ILE A 29 5.71 -3.34 -4.33
C ILE A 29 5.36 -4.21 -5.55
N TYR A 30 4.80 -3.64 -6.61
CA TYR A 30 4.49 -4.33 -7.87
C TYR A 30 5.54 -4.12 -8.96
N GLU A 31 6.66 -3.44 -8.68
CA GLU A 31 7.77 -3.41 -9.63
C GLU A 31 8.59 -4.70 -9.52
N SER A 32 8.83 -5.36 -10.65
CA SER A 32 9.51 -6.66 -10.73
C SER A 32 10.90 -6.65 -10.08
N GLN A 33 11.60 -5.52 -10.18
CA GLN A 33 12.93 -5.33 -9.59
C GLN A 33 12.96 -5.42 -8.06
N PHE A 34 11.82 -5.26 -7.38
CA PHE A 34 11.67 -5.33 -5.93
C PHE A 34 11.24 -6.71 -5.42
N SER A 35 11.34 -7.74 -6.27
CA SER A 35 11.32 -9.14 -5.83
C SER A 35 12.28 -9.38 -4.65
N ASN A 36 11.84 -10.13 -3.65
CA ASN A 36 12.65 -10.54 -2.51
C ASN A 36 13.98 -11.19 -2.98
N PRO A 37 15.15 -10.83 -2.41
CA PRO A 37 15.39 -10.03 -1.19
C PRO A 37 15.63 -8.54 -1.41
N ARG A 38 15.46 -8.04 -2.64
CA ARG A 38 15.77 -6.64 -2.95
C ARG A 38 14.69 -5.66 -2.51
N GLY A 39 13.46 -6.15 -2.34
CA GLY A 39 12.34 -5.33 -1.91
C GLY A 39 11.22 -6.15 -1.26
N MET A 40 10.03 -5.55 -1.25
CA MET A 40 8.87 -6.04 -0.52
C MET A 40 7.87 -6.78 -1.42
N ASP A 41 8.20 -7.01 -2.69
CA ASP A 41 7.36 -7.84 -3.54
C ASP A 41 7.42 -9.31 -3.08
N ARG A 42 6.33 -9.74 -2.45
CA ARG A 42 6.07 -11.12 -2.04
C ARG A 42 5.22 -11.88 -3.06
N GLY A 43 4.58 -11.16 -3.98
CA GLY A 43 3.75 -11.73 -5.03
C GLY A 43 4.55 -12.20 -6.24
N TYR A 44 5.83 -11.80 -6.33
CA TYR A 44 6.71 -12.06 -7.49
C TYR A 44 6.06 -11.56 -8.78
N CYS A 45 5.60 -10.31 -8.76
CA CYS A 45 5.00 -9.63 -9.89
C CYS A 45 6.06 -9.44 -10.99
N ASP A 46 5.86 -10.08 -12.14
CA ASP A 46 6.75 -9.97 -13.30
C ASP A 46 5.98 -9.40 -14.50
N SER A 47 5.46 -8.18 -14.34
CA SER A 47 4.64 -7.50 -15.33
C SER A 47 5.37 -6.30 -15.95
N PRO A 48 5.80 -6.39 -17.22
CA PRO A 48 6.36 -5.26 -17.95
C PRO A 48 5.39 -4.08 -18.06
N ALA A 49 4.07 -4.36 -18.08
CA ALA A 49 3.03 -3.34 -18.12
C ALA A 49 2.97 -2.57 -16.80
N ALA A 50 2.99 -3.27 -15.66
CA ALA A 50 3.03 -2.65 -14.34
C ALA A 50 4.31 -1.84 -14.14
N ASP A 51 5.48 -2.38 -14.49
CA ASP A 51 6.77 -1.69 -14.41
C ASP A 51 6.77 -0.38 -15.23
N GLY A 52 6.33 -0.48 -16.48
CA GLY A 52 6.21 0.67 -17.38
C GLY A 52 5.27 1.72 -16.82
N ARG A 53 4.15 1.31 -16.22
CA ARG A 53 3.15 2.23 -15.68
C ARG A 53 3.59 2.87 -14.38
N LEU A 54 4.24 2.14 -13.48
CA LEU A 54 4.81 2.64 -12.23
C LEU A 54 5.86 3.74 -12.48
N ARG A 55 6.64 3.61 -13.57
CA ARG A 55 7.52 4.71 -14.01
C ARG A 55 6.73 5.97 -14.40
N VAL A 56 5.59 5.86 -15.06
CA VAL A 56 4.75 7.03 -15.38
C VAL A 56 4.16 7.65 -14.12
N VAL A 57 3.66 6.82 -13.19
CA VAL A 57 3.17 7.27 -11.88
C VAL A 57 4.22 8.10 -11.16
N ARG A 58 5.46 7.60 -11.06
CA ARG A 58 6.58 8.30 -10.40
C ARG A 58 6.91 9.67 -11.02
N ASN A 59 6.56 9.87 -12.29
CA ASN A 59 6.82 11.10 -13.03
C ASN A 59 5.55 11.92 -13.32
N SER A 60 4.42 11.58 -12.69
CA SER A 60 3.16 12.31 -12.83
C SER A 60 3.01 13.32 -11.71
N PHE A 61 3.01 14.60 -12.05
CA PHE A 61 2.88 15.70 -11.10
C PHE A 61 1.49 16.33 -11.15
N GLY A 62 0.96 16.69 -9.99
CA GLY A 62 -0.40 17.22 -9.85
C GLY A 62 -1.46 16.13 -9.64
N THR A 63 -2.57 16.51 -9.01
CA THR A 63 -3.58 15.56 -8.54
C THR A 63 -4.27 14.80 -9.67
N GLU A 64 -4.73 15.49 -10.71
CA GLU A 64 -5.46 14.84 -11.81
C GLU A 64 -4.55 13.91 -12.64
N PRO A 65 -3.35 14.33 -13.12
CA PRO A 65 -2.46 13.44 -13.83
C PRO A 65 -2.05 12.23 -12.98
N MET A 66 -1.78 12.42 -11.69
CA MET A 66 -1.44 11.32 -10.78
C MET A 66 -2.63 10.37 -10.59
N ASN A 67 -3.84 10.85 -10.39
CA ASN A 67 -5.03 10.00 -10.27
C ASN A 67 -5.27 9.17 -11.54
N ASN A 68 -5.11 9.78 -12.72
CA ASN A 68 -5.19 9.07 -14.00
C ASN A 68 -4.04 8.06 -14.16
N ALA A 69 -2.84 8.41 -13.70
CA ALA A 69 -1.68 7.52 -13.65
C ALA A 69 -2.00 6.24 -12.87
N MET A 70 -2.48 6.45 -11.65
CA MET A 70 -2.81 5.44 -10.66
C MET A 70 -4.00 4.58 -11.04
N GLY A 71 -5.06 5.17 -11.61
CA GLY A 71 -6.24 4.41 -12.07
C GLY A 71 -5.87 3.34 -13.08
N ARG A 72 -5.07 3.67 -14.09
CA ARG A 72 -4.63 2.66 -15.07
C ARG A 72 -3.66 1.63 -14.49
N LEU A 73 -2.87 2.00 -13.48
CA LEU A 73 -2.04 1.01 -12.78
C LEU A 73 -2.93 -0.01 -12.06
N HIS A 74 -3.97 0.47 -11.38
CA HIS A 74 -4.95 -0.40 -10.72
C HIS A 74 -5.61 -1.36 -11.71
N ASP A 75 -6.04 -0.87 -12.88
CA ASP A 75 -6.65 -1.72 -13.93
C ASP A 75 -5.71 -2.86 -14.33
N ILE A 76 -4.44 -2.57 -14.61
CA ILE A 76 -3.41 -3.58 -14.96
C ILE A 76 -3.29 -4.64 -13.85
N LEU A 77 -3.16 -4.21 -12.59
CA LEU A 77 -2.96 -5.13 -11.47
C LEU A 77 -4.18 -6.03 -11.20
N ILE A 78 -5.39 -5.54 -11.50
CA ILE A 78 -6.63 -6.33 -11.40
C ILE A 78 -6.74 -7.31 -12.57
N GLU A 79 -6.50 -6.86 -13.80
CA GLU A 79 -6.58 -7.69 -15.01
C GLU A 79 -5.56 -8.84 -14.99
N GLU A 80 -4.35 -8.58 -14.49
CA GLU A 80 -3.29 -9.58 -14.38
C GLU A 80 -3.33 -10.38 -13.06
N ALA A 81 -4.30 -10.09 -12.19
CA ALA A 81 -4.46 -10.72 -10.87
C ALA A 81 -3.21 -10.62 -9.97
N SER A 82 -2.40 -9.58 -10.14
CA SER A 82 -1.23 -9.28 -9.30
C SER A 82 -1.62 -8.78 -7.90
N LEU A 83 -2.84 -8.24 -7.75
CA LEU A 83 -3.40 -7.77 -6.49
C LEU A 83 -4.81 -8.35 -6.28
N LEU A 84 -5.04 -8.98 -5.12
CA LEU A 84 -6.37 -9.23 -4.60
C LEU A 84 -6.72 -8.16 -3.56
N ALA A 85 -7.55 -7.19 -3.94
CA ALA A 85 -8.03 -6.17 -3.01
C ALA A 85 -9.13 -6.76 -2.11
N VAL A 86 -8.86 -6.83 -0.80
CA VAL A 86 -9.81 -7.39 0.19
C VAL A 86 -10.49 -6.26 0.98
N VAL A 87 -9.74 -5.52 1.79
CA VAL A 87 -10.24 -4.41 2.61
C VAL A 87 -9.16 -3.34 2.82
N HIS A 88 -9.59 -2.13 3.15
CA HIS A 88 -8.74 -1.10 3.75
C HIS A 88 -9.13 -0.92 5.22
N ASP A 89 -8.16 -1.07 6.12
CA ASP A 89 -8.37 -0.82 7.55
C ASP A 89 -8.70 0.66 7.81
N LEU A 90 -9.65 0.92 8.72
CA LEU A 90 -10.12 2.28 9.04
C LEU A 90 -9.33 2.96 10.17
N ASN A 91 -8.27 2.31 10.64
CA ASN A 91 -7.42 2.75 11.72
C ASN A 91 -8.22 2.97 13.03
N PRO A 92 -8.93 1.95 13.56
CA PRO A 92 -9.84 2.13 14.67
C PRO A 92 -9.13 2.66 15.92
N ARG A 93 -9.79 3.57 16.65
CA ARG A 93 -9.29 4.17 17.90
C ARG A 93 -10.37 4.16 18.97
N ALA A 94 -10.02 3.67 20.15
CA ALA A 94 -10.81 3.84 21.36
C ALA A 94 -10.18 4.96 22.19
N LEU A 95 -10.86 6.10 22.31
CA LEU A 95 -10.40 7.26 23.06
C LEU A 95 -11.28 7.48 24.29
N SER A 96 -10.66 7.89 25.41
CA SER A 96 -11.41 8.32 26.59
C SER A 96 -12.26 9.55 26.26
N ALA A 97 -13.46 9.63 26.83
CA ALA A 97 -14.30 10.83 26.77
C ALA A 97 -13.65 12.09 27.39
N ARG A 98 -12.46 11.98 28.00
CA ARG A 98 -11.65 13.09 28.50
C ARG A 98 -10.65 13.63 27.47
N CYS A 99 -10.35 12.86 26.43
CA CYS A 99 -9.46 13.28 25.34
C CYS A 99 -10.16 14.37 24.50
N ARG A 100 -9.46 15.49 24.29
CA ARG A 100 -9.92 16.63 23.50
C ARG A 100 -8.84 16.99 22.47
N GLY A 101 -9.26 17.51 21.33
CA GLY A 101 -8.34 17.99 20.28
C GLY A 101 -7.71 16.91 19.39
N PHE A 102 -8.10 15.64 19.55
CA PHE A 102 -7.65 14.58 18.65
C PHE A 102 -8.26 14.73 17.25
N VAL A 103 -7.40 14.72 16.22
CA VAL A 103 -7.77 14.68 14.81
C VAL A 103 -7.12 13.44 14.20
N GLN A 104 -7.91 12.55 13.61
CA GLN A 104 -7.39 11.32 13.01
C GLN A 104 -6.51 11.62 11.80
N ALA A 105 -5.25 11.18 11.86
CA ALA A 105 -4.37 11.26 10.71
C ALA A 105 -4.80 10.30 9.58
N ARG A 106 -4.54 10.68 8.33
CA ARG A 106 -4.66 9.78 7.15
C ARG A 106 -3.39 8.93 6.95
N SER A 107 -2.69 8.66 8.03
CA SER A 107 -1.51 7.81 8.11
C SER A 107 -1.54 7.07 9.45
N TRP A 108 -0.59 6.16 9.66
CA TRP A 108 -0.40 5.49 10.96
C TRP A 108 0.43 6.33 11.95
N PHE A 109 0.73 7.60 11.64
CA PHE A 109 1.45 8.52 12.51
C PHE A 109 0.50 9.61 13.01
N GLU A 110 0.27 9.64 14.31
CA GLU A 110 -0.63 10.60 14.95
C GLU A 110 0.14 11.84 15.44
N ASP A 111 -0.49 13.01 15.35
CA ASP A 111 0.00 14.25 15.98
C ASP A 111 -0.60 14.41 17.37
N TYR A 112 0.22 14.22 18.40
CA TYR A 112 -0.19 14.35 19.79
C TYR A 112 -0.12 15.79 20.34
N THR A 113 0.44 16.75 19.59
CA THR A 113 0.66 18.12 20.09
C THR A 113 -0.63 18.91 20.30
N GLN A 114 -1.72 18.49 19.65
CA GLN A 114 -3.04 19.13 19.73
C GLN A 114 -3.92 18.55 20.83
N ILE A 115 -3.45 17.55 21.57
CA ILE A 115 -4.28 16.78 22.49
C ILE A 115 -4.19 17.31 23.92
N ALA A 116 -5.36 17.43 24.56
CA ALA A 116 -5.48 17.72 25.98
C ALA A 116 -6.33 16.66 26.69
N VAL A 117 -6.10 16.51 28.00
CA VAL A 117 -6.88 15.64 28.88
C VAL A 117 -7.48 16.50 30.00
N GLY A 118 -8.80 16.43 30.14
CA GLY A 118 -9.55 17.06 31.25
C GLY A 118 -10.08 16.06 32.27
#